data_AF-A0A0W0XZE8-F1
#
_entry.id   AF-A0A0W0XZE8-F1
#
_cell.length_a   1.000
_cell.length_b   1.000
_cell.length_c   1.000
_cell.angle_alpha   90.00
_cell.angle_beta   90.00
_cell.angle_gamma   90.00
#
_symmetry.space_group_name_H-M   'P 1'
#
loop_
_entity.id
_entity.type
_entity.pdbx_description
1 polymer ?
#
loop_
_entity_poly.entity_id
_entity_poly.type
_entity_poly.pdbx_seq_one_letter_code
_entity_poly.pdbx_strand_id
1 'polypeptide(L)'
;MDKSALIIRNVSALTDSEVASIIALCQFKKPLVINDASPAKLKEFQTKLNNNEAIPASLMRETSVRDFIYAATRQNTGDHLILHLDHNKEDAEAYILGKLEDYEQNRHVSVFYLGGGHGGGFNGQVDEETSGLKKKTVQAIIAKLEDKGMNTGAAIFGSCYSAAFTNEFRDFLLDDGIMLADSVECGHNGFDNLVRWRQHADNIPFFSVEEIQAFKVKPSDMRTKFNELVGMHDALAKQHLVEAYAHHSQQNPANLTYQGVKLVLDQNSQLADTVKNLRTDLLDQQILACSTELQALGPNPVLADVQNALGHYPWVNAYVQQATEACAYRDKTDDFVAALTKEINLYETQHNPGADDDISGALLTHLQTKFPSAPAKNFFKIFDDYAKNIVLSEKLGEFKEAANGFKNYLDTQYNPDYGAHVPVHASEGDLYKQVVVSMQKETVTSKVLSSNDDSQLMELDPTTGKPLHTCDDAFDRVKKVINIIGKNQNINLVVEHSVDTFNQSSVMSEFNESFAAAMLESARLLKAAREAQVIVVKPLPIDNGAVDHLHSLKDQLGKIKDDANAVVEQHGNGDDEHPNV
;
A
#
# COMPACT_ATOMS: atom_id res chain seq x y z
N MET A 1 -8.88 -6.10 39.43
CA MET A 1 -8.97 -4.68 39.03
C MET A 1 -10.18 -4.56 38.13
N ASP A 2 -11.01 -3.54 38.32
CA ASP A 2 -12.13 -3.28 37.40
C ASP A 2 -11.57 -2.78 36.07
N LYS A 3 -11.88 -3.48 34.97
CA LYS A 3 -11.47 -3.09 33.62
C LYS A 3 -12.08 -1.73 33.27
N SER A 4 -11.28 -0.82 32.73
CA SER A 4 -11.75 0.51 32.31
C SER A 4 -11.17 0.90 30.95
N ALA A 5 -11.91 1.69 30.18
CA ALA A 5 -11.46 2.15 28.87
C ALA A 5 -11.75 3.63 28.59
N LEU A 6 -10.83 4.26 27.85
CA LEU A 6 -11.08 5.48 27.10
C LEU A 6 -11.06 5.13 25.61
N ILE A 7 -12.15 5.40 24.92
CA ILE A 7 -12.37 5.00 23.53
C ILE A 7 -12.76 6.24 22.74
N ILE A 8 -11.94 6.57 21.75
CA ILE A 8 -12.22 7.59 20.75
C ILE A 8 -12.38 6.85 19.42
N ARG A 9 -13.63 6.68 18.97
CA ARG A 9 -13.97 5.94 17.75
C ARG A 9 -14.65 6.87 16.76
N ASN A 10 -14.06 6.99 15.58
CA ASN A 10 -14.71 7.60 14.44
C ASN A 10 -15.98 6.80 14.08
N VAL A 11 -17.06 7.38 13.57
CA VAL A 11 -18.29 6.66 13.18
C VAL A 11 -18.75 6.98 11.75
N SER A 12 -17.87 7.60 10.96
CA SER A 12 -18.08 7.84 9.54
C SER A 12 -18.26 6.54 8.77
N ALA A 13 -17.47 5.52 9.11
CA ALA A 13 -17.58 4.16 8.59
C ALA A 13 -17.68 3.17 9.76
N LEU A 14 -18.90 2.73 10.03
CA LEU A 14 -19.21 1.65 10.97
C LEU A 14 -19.79 0.47 10.20
N THR A 15 -19.38 -0.73 10.59
CA THR A 15 -20.03 -1.98 10.20
C THR A 15 -21.18 -2.31 11.16
N ASP A 16 -22.06 -3.23 10.76
CA ASP A 16 -23.16 -3.68 11.62
C ASP A 16 -22.66 -4.36 12.91
N SER A 17 -21.50 -5.05 12.87
CA SER A 17 -20.90 -5.66 14.07
C SER A 17 -20.44 -4.58 15.06
N GLU A 18 -19.79 -3.53 14.57
CA GLU A 18 -19.30 -2.43 15.42
C GLU A 18 -20.45 -1.65 16.06
N VAL A 19 -21.58 -1.50 15.35
CA VAL A 19 -22.80 -0.91 15.94
C VAL A 19 -23.31 -1.77 17.09
N ALA A 20 -23.37 -3.10 16.92
CA ALA A 20 -23.77 -4.01 17.99
C ALA A 20 -22.79 -3.95 19.18
N SER A 21 -21.48 -3.87 18.91
CA SER A 21 -20.42 -3.74 19.91
C SER A 21 -20.57 -2.45 20.73
N ILE A 22 -20.82 -1.30 20.09
CA ILE A 22 -21.12 -0.03 20.77
C ILE A 22 -22.31 -0.18 21.72
N ILE A 23 -23.43 -0.74 21.24
CA ILE A 23 -24.64 -0.93 22.06
C ILE A 23 -24.38 -1.83 23.27
N ALA A 24 -23.62 -2.91 23.06
CA ALA A 24 -23.32 -3.87 24.10
C ALA A 24 -22.38 -3.27 25.17
N LEU A 25 -21.46 -2.39 24.78
CA LEU A 25 -20.59 -1.65 25.70
C LEU A 25 -21.38 -0.70 26.63
N CYS A 26 -22.46 -0.08 26.14
CA CYS A 26 -23.26 0.86 26.93
C CYS A 26 -23.99 0.24 28.14
N GLN A 27 -24.15 -1.09 28.18
CA GLN A 27 -24.88 -1.83 29.22
C GLN A 27 -26.24 -1.21 29.61
N PHE A 28 -27.03 -0.82 28.60
CA PHE A 28 -28.33 -0.17 28.84
C PHE A 28 -29.26 -1.04 29.71
N LYS A 29 -29.79 -0.45 30.78
CA LYS A 29 -30.90 -1.04 31.54
C LYS A 29 -32.19 -0.89 30.72
N LYS A 30 -32.70 -2.00 30.18
CA LYS A 30 -33.95 -2.02 29.41
C LYS A 30 -35.17 -2.15 30.35
N PRO A 31 -36.30 -1.47 30.06
CA PRO A 31 -36.49 -0.55 28.95
C PRO A 31 -35.79 0.79 29.19
N LEU A 32 -35.18 1.32 28.14
CA LEU A 32 -34.60 2.66 28.12
C LEU A 32 -35.73 3.69 28.18
N VAL A 33 -35.65 4.63 29.11
CA VAL A 33 -36.58 5.76 29.24
C VAL A 33 -35.81 7.05 29.03
N ILE A 34 -36.10 7.76 27.94
CA ILE A 34 -35.56 9.11 27.69
C ILE A 34 -36.69 10.14 27.84
N ASN A 35 -36.33 11.41 28.01
CA ASN A 35 -37.28 12.50 28.16
C ASN A 35 -38.11 12.71 26.87
N ASP A 36 -39.42 12.95 26.99
CA ASP A 36 -40.31 13.26 25.86
C ASP A 36 -39.93 14.54 25.11
N ALA A 37 -39.16 15.45 25.69
CA ALA A 37 -38.60 16.62 25.01
C ALA A 37 -37.36 16.29 24.15
N SER A 38 -36.88 15.03 24.16
CA SER A 38 -35.68 14.62 23.43
C SER A 38 -35.85 14.71 21.91
N PRO A 39 -34.76 14.94 21.15
CA PRO A 39 -34.78 14.95 19.70
C PRO A 39 -35.38 13.67 19.09
N ALA A 40 -36.03 13.81 17.93
CA ALA A 40 -36.72 12.71 17.25
C ALA A 40 -35.80 11.50 16.98
N LYS A 41 -34.54 11.75 16.59
CA LYS A 41 -33.56 10.70 16.33
C LYS A 41 -33.17 9.91 17.59
N LEU A 42 -33.11 10.56 18.74
CA LEU A 42 -32.88 9.88 20.02
C LEU A 42 -34.09 9.02 20.45
N LYS A 43 -35.31 9.48 20.17
CA LYS A 43 -36.54 8.68 20.37
C LYS A 43 -36.62 7.48 19.43
N GLU A 44 -36.20 7.66 18.18
CA GLU A 44 -36.08 6.57 17.21
C GLU A 44 -35.10 5.51 17.73
N PHE A 45 -33.91 5.95 18.18
CA PHE A 45 -32.91 5.08 18.79
C PHE A 45 -33.46 4.30 20.01
N GLN A 46 -34.12 5.00 20.95
CA GLN A 46 -34.75 4.37 22.12
C GLN A 46 -35.79 3.32 21.73
N THR A 47 -36.68 3.66 20.79
CA THR A 47 -37.75 2.76 20.32
C THR A 47 -37.15 1.47 19.78
N LYS A 48 -36.16 1.60 18.89
CA LYS A 48 -35.47 0.45 18.31
C LYS A 48 -34.75 -0.39 19.36
N LEU A 49 -34.05 0.25 20.29
CA LEU A 49 -33.32 -0.45 21.35
C LEU A 49 -34.27 -1.23 22.28
N ASN A 50 -35.42 -0.66 22.63
CA ASN A 50 -36.44 -1.29 23.48
C ASN A 50 -37.15 -2.45 22.77
N ASN A 51 -37.36 -2.34 21.47
CA ASN A 51 -37.98 -3.38 20.64
C ASN A 51 -36.99 -4.48 20.19
N ASN A 52 -35.70 -4.38 20.55
CA ASN A 52 -34.64 -5.24 20.04
C ASN A 52 -34.53 -5.22 18.50
N GLU A 53 -34.80 -4.07 17.88
CA GLU A 53 -34.59 -3.85 16.45
C GLU A 53 -33.13 -3.50 16.14
N ALA A 54 -32.69 -3.80 14.91
CA ALA A 54 -31.37 -3.36 14.43
C ALA A 54 -31.27 -1.83 14.43
N ILE A 55 -30.16 -1.31 14.98
CA ILE A 55 -29.84 0.12 14.98
C ILE A 55 -29.01 0.42 13.73
N PRO A 56 -29.47 1.26 12.79
CA PRO A 56 -28.67 1.63 11.64
C PRO A 56 -27.50 2.54 12.04
N ALA A 57 -26.35 2.38 11.37
CA ALA A 57 -25.17 3.22 11.58
C ALA A 57 -25.45 4.73 11.40
N SER A 58 -26.44 5.10 10.59
CA SER A 58 -26.86 6.50 10.42
C SER A 58 -27.35 7.15 11.72
N LEU A 59 -28.02 6.40 12.61
CA LEU A 59 -28.42 6.91 13.92
C LEU A 59 -27.21 7.16 14.83
N MET A 60 -26.13 6.38 14.69
CA MET A 60 -24.90 6.58 15.45
C MET A 60 -24.13 7.84 15.04
N ARG A 61 -24.46 8.45 13.90
CA ARG A 61 -23.85 9.71 13.44
C ARG A 61 -24.56 10.94 14.02
N GLU A 62 -25.78 10.79 14.52
CA GLU A 62 -26.56 11.88 15.10
C GLU A 62 -25.96 12.32 16.45
N THR A 63 -25.58 13.59 16.58
CA THR A 63 -24.92 14.12 17.79
C THR A 63 -25.73 13.87 19.06
N SER A 64 -27.06 14.02 19.01
CA SER A 64 -27.93 13.74 20.16
C SER A 64 -27.90 12.28 20.63
N VAL A 65 -27.69 11.34 19.70
CA VAL A 65 -27.55 9.91 20.01
C VAL A 65 -26.16 9.64 20.57
N ARG A 66 -25.10 10.20 19.97
CA ARG A 66 -23.72 10.08 20.46
C ARG A 66 -23.54 10.64 21.86
N ASP A 67 -24.13 11.80 22.14
CA ASP A 67 -24.09 12.43 23.46
C ASP A 67 -24.80 11.58 24.52
N PHE A 68 -25.94 10.98 24.15
CA PHE A 68 -26.66 10.06 25.03
C PHE A 68 -25.85 8.79 25.31
N ILE A 69 -25.24 8.21 24.26
CA ILE A 69 -24.36 7.03 24.37
C ILE A 69 -23.17 7.32 25.30
N TYR A 70 -22.50 8.46 25.13
CA TYR A 70 -21.41 8.88 26.00
C TYR A 70 -21.85 8.94 27.47
N ALA A 71 -22.93 9.66 27.76
CA ALA A 71 -23.43 9.84 29.11
C ALA A 71 -23.86 8.51 29.75
N ALA A 72 -24.58 7.67 29.00
CA ALA A 72 -25.07 6.38 29.48
C ALA A 72 -23.92 5.39 29.72
N THR A 73 -22.92 5.33 28.83
CA THR A 73 -21.75 4.45 28.99
C THR A 73 -20.97 4.84 30.24
N ARG A 74 -20.67 6.14 30.40
CA ARG A 74 -19.99 6.66 31.59
C ARG A 74 -20.75 6.33 32.87
N GLN A 75 -22.07 6.51 32.88
CA GLN A 75 -22.90 6.24 34.04
C GLN A 75 -22.98 4.74 34.38
N ASN A 76 -23.10 3.88 33.37
CA ASN A 76 -23.36 2.45 33.58
C ASN A 76 -22.08 1.65 33.83
N THR A 77 -21.00 1.96 33.13
CA THR A 77 -19.75 1.17 33.14
C THR A 77 -18.56 1.92 33.67
N GLY A 78 -18.65 3.25 33.77
CA GLY A 78 -17.52 4.13 34.08
C GLY A 78 -16.63 4.43 32.86
N ASP A 79 -16.80 3.76 31.72
CA ASP A 79 -15.94 3.96 30.54
C ASP A 79 -16.27 5.27 29.81
N HIS A 80 -15.28 5.85 29.14
CA HIS A 80 -15.49 6.99 28.26
C HIS A 80 -15.54 6.52 26.80
N LEU A 81 -16.74 6.52 26.21
CA LEU A 81 -16.96 6.19 24.80
C LEU A 81 -17.30 7.46 24.01
N ILE A 82 -16.30 8.03 23.35
CA ILE A 82 -16.41 9.23 22.53
C ILE A 82 -16.54 8.81 21.07
N LEU A 83 -17.70 9.08 20.48
CA LEU A 83 -18.00 8.78 19.08
C LEU A 83 -17.91 10.06 18.25
N HIS A 84 -17.04 10.14 17.26
CA HIS A 84 -16.84 11.33 16.43
C HIS A 84 -16.98 11.03 14.93
N LEU A 85 -17.14 12.04 14.09
CA LEU A 85 -17.09 11.95 12.63
C LEU A 85 -15.73 12.44 12.13
N ASP A 86 -15.47 12.26 10.84
CA ASP A 86 -14.29 12.80 10.18
C ASP A 86 -14.22 14.32 10.36
N HIS A 87 -13.00 14.86 10.42
CA HIS A 87 -12.75 16.30 10.55
C HIS A 87 -13.36 17.17 9.43
N ASN A 88 -13.74 16.57 8.29
CA ASN A 88 -14.41 17.24 7.19
C ASN A 88 -15.95 17.20 7.28
N LYS A 89 -16.50 16.44 8.22
CA LYS A 89 -17.95 16.28 8.47
C LYS A 89 -18.40 16.98 9.75
N GLU A 90 -17.49 17.17 10.71
CA GLU A 90 -17.74 17.96 11.91
C GLU A 90 -16.45 18.59 12.45
N ASP A 91 -16.60 19.53 13.39
CA ASP A 91 -15.48 19.99 14.21
C ASP A 91 -15.13 18.92 15.26
N ALA A 92 -14.44 17.88 14.80
CA ALA A 92 -14.12 16.71 15.61
C ALA A 92 -13.21 17.07 16.80
N GLU A 93 -12.32 18.05 16.63
CA GLU A 93 -11.45 18.56 17.68
C GLU A 93 -12.27 19.14 18.84
N ALA A 94 -13.13 20.12 18.56
CA ALA A 94 -13.96 20.74 19.59
C ALA A 94 -14.90 19.73 20.26
N TYR A 95 -15.47 18.80 19.49
CA TYR A 95 -16.36 17.78 20.02
C TYR A 95 -15.63 16.84 21.00
N ILE A 96 -14.49 16.28 20.60
CA ILE A 96 -13.71 15.34 21.43
C ILE A 96 -13.18 16.05 22.68
N LEU A 97 -12.57 17.22 22.53
CA LEU A 97 -12.04 17.99 23.66
C LEU A 97 -13.14 18.35 24.65
N GLY A 98 -14.34 18.72 24.16
CA GLY A 98 -15.50 18.98 25.01
C GLY A 98 -15.93 17.77 25.84
N LYS A 99 -15.83 16.55 25.31
CA LYS A 99 -16.09 15.32 26.09
C LYS A 99 -14.96 14.99 27.06
N LEU A 100 -13.72 15.33 26.73
CA LEU A 100 -12.57 15.16 27.62
C LEU A 100 -12.56 16.14 28.79
N GLU A 101 -13.35 17.22 28.77
CA GLU A 101 -13.52 18.09 29.95
C GLU A 101 -14.08 17.31 31.14
N ASP A 102 -15.01 16.41 30.87
CA ASP A 102 -15.64 15.52 31.84
C ASP A 102 -14.73 14.39 32.36
N TYR A 103 -13.59 14.16 31.71
CA TYR A 103 -12.62 13.14 32.10
C TYR A 103 -11.93 13.52 33.41
N GLU A 104 -11.81 12.57 34.34
CA GLU A 104 -11.26 12.83 35.67
C GLU A 104 -9.74 13.05 35.63
N GLN A 105 -9.24 13.89 36.55
CA GLN A 105 -7.81 14.13 36.74
C GLN A 105 -7.08 12.90 37.30
N ASN A 106 -5.88 12.62 36.79
CA ASN A 106 -5.00 11.49 37.13
C ASN A 106 -5.67 10.12 36.98
N ARG A 107 -6.58 9.98 36.01
CA ARG A 107 -7.31 8.74 35.81
C ARG A 107 -6.47 7.71 35.07
N HIS A 108 -6.37 6.53 35.66
CA HIS A 108 -5.86 5.34 34.99
C HIS A 108 -6.97 4.65 34.18
N VAL A 109 -6.65 4.28 32.94
CA VAL A 109 -7.48 3.38 32.13
C VAL A 109 -6.75 2.09 31.81
N SER A 110 -7.45 0.96 31.78
CA SER A 110 -6.83 -0.30 31.39
C SER A 110 -6.45 -0.30 29.90
N VAL A 111 -7.33 0.25 29.04
CA VAL A 111 -7.08 0.38 27.61
C VAL A 111 -7.49 1.75 27.09
N PHE A 112 -6.60 2.37 26.31
CA PHE A 112 -6.90 3.51 25.46
C PHE A 112 -7.09 3.03 24.02
N TYR A 113 -8.17 3.44 23.36
CA TYR A 113 -8.43 3.13 21.96
C TYR A 113 -8.62 4.43 21.18
N LEU A 114 -7.89 4.59 20.06
CA LEU A 114 -8.12 5.61 19.05
C LEU A 114 -8.20 4.93 17.69
N GLY A 115 -9.33 4.99 17.00
CA GLY A 115 -9.44 4.24 15.76
C GLY A 115 -10.64 4.53 14.89
N GLY A 116 -10.62 3.93 13.70
CA GLY A 116 -11.65 4.03 12.71
C GLY A 116 -11.57 5.27 11.83
N GLY A 117 -12.16 5.26 10.63
CA GLY A 117 -11.92 6.31 9.63
C GLY A 117 -10.60 6.08 8.89
N HIS A 118 -10.26 6.97 7.95
CA HIS A 118 -9.03 6.86 7.15
C HIS A 118 -7.83 7.47 7.87
N GLY A 119 -6.63 7.02 7.51
CA GLY A 119 -5.37 7.67 7.87
C GLY A 119 -4.45 7.77 6.65
N GLY A 120 -3.37 8.53 6.79
CA GLY A 120 -2.48 8.93 5.70
C GLY A 120 -2.96 10.20 4.98
N GLY A 121 -2.02 11.05 4.59
CA GLY A 121 -2.27 12.30 3.88
C GLY A 121 -2.57 12.09 2.39
N PHE A 122 -3.31 13.02 1.79
CA PHE A 122 -3.64 13.02 0.35
C PHE A 122 -2.41 13.05 -0.58
N ASN A 123 -1.23 13.36 -0.04
CA ASN A 123 0.04 13.45 -0.77
C ASN A 123 1.03 12.31 -0.45
N GLY A 124 0.58 11.24 0.21
CA GLY A 124 1.45 10.12 0.61
C GLY A 124 2.30 10.38 1.86
N GLN A 125 2.03 11.46 2.59
CA GLN A 125 2.63 11.71 3.90
C GLN A 125 1.93 10.86 4.96
N VAL A 126 2.68 10.00 5.64
CA VAL A 126 2.14 8.96 6.53
C VAL A 126 1.68 9.49 7.90
N ASP A 127 2.02 10.73 8.26
CA ASP A 127 1.79 11.32 9.59
C ASP A 127 0.84 12.54 9.57
N GLU A 128 0.14 12.80 8.45
CA GLU A 128 -0.77 13.96 8.35
C GLU A 128 -2.16 13.72 8.99
N GLU A 129 -2.66 12.48 8.95
CA GLU A 129 -4.01 12.12 9.39
C GLU A 129 -4.05 10.69 9.92
N THR A 130 -4.82 10.49 11.00
CA THR A 130 -5.14 9.17 11.53
C THR A 130 -6.55 9.20 12.13
N SER A 131 -7.26 8.09 12.03
CA SER A 131 -8.64 7.96 12.53
C SER A 131 -9.65 9.02 12.03
N GLY A 132 -9.45 9.58 10.83
CA GLY A 132 -10.23 10.70 10.30
C GLY A 132 -9.93 12.06 10.98
N LEU A 133 -8.85 12.14 11.76
CA LEU A 133 -8.38 13.32 12.49
C LEU A 133 -7.05 13.81 11.91
N LYS A 134 -6.95 15.12 11.66
CA LYS A 134 -5.68 15.75 11.28
C LYS A 134 -4.67 15.67 12.42
N LYS A 135 -3.38 15.62 12.09
CA LYS A 135 -2.26 15.63 13.06
C LYS A 135 -2.44 16.67 14.17
N LYS A 136 -2.78 17.92 13.81
CA LYS A 136 -3.03 19.00 14.78
C LYS A 136 -4.10 18.64 15.82
N THR A 137 -5.19 18.00 15.38
CA THR A 137 -6.28 17.57 16.26
C THR A 137 -5.86 16.43 17.16
N VAL A 138 -5.08 15.48 16.64
CA VAL A 138 -4.48 14.39 17.44
C VAL A 138 -3.58 14.96 18.53
N GLN A 139 -2.71 15.92 18.19
CA GLN A 139 -1.84 16.62 19.14
C GLN A 139 -2.61 17.41 20.20
N ALA A 140 -3.74 18.03 19.84
CA ALA A 140 -4.61 18.71 20.80
C ALA A 140 -5.25 17.72 21.80
N ILE A 141 -5.65 16.53 21.33
CA ILE A 141 -6.16 15.45 22.19
C ILE A 141 -5.06 14.99 23.16
N ILE A 142 -3.85 14.74 22.65
CA ILE A 142 -2.69 14.35 23.47
C ILE A 142 -2.44 15.38 24.57
N ALA A 143 -2.30 16.66 24.22
CA ALA A 143 -2.07 17.73 25.19
C ALA A 143 -3.18 17.79 26.26
N LYS A 144 -4.44 17.54 25.88
CA LYS A 144 -5.55 17.49 26.85
C LYS A 144 -5.47 16.27 27.77
N LEU A 145 -5.07 15.11 27.27
CA LEU A 145 -4.89 13.90 28.08
C LEU A 145 -3.68 14.00 29.02
N GLU A 146 -2.61 14.67 28.58
CA GLU A 146 -1.45 15.03 29.41
C GLU A 146 -1.85 15.98 30.54
N ASP A 147 -2.62 17.04 30.26
CA ASP A 147 -3.17 17.96 31.28
C ASP A 147 -4.08 17.25 32.30
N LYS A 148 -4.74 16.16 31.87
CA LYS A 148 -5.54 15.30 32.73
C LYS A 148 -4.70 14.26 33.48
N GLY A 149 -3.39 14.18 33.26
CA GLY A 149 -2.50 13.20 33.89
C GLY A 149 -2.89 11.75 33.60
N MET A 150 -3.41 11.48 32.40
CA MET A 150 -3.86 10.14 32.02
C MET A 150 -2.67 9.16 31.95
N ASN A 151 -2.89 7.92 32.37
CA ASN A 151 -2.02 6.79 32.02
C ASN A 151 -2.85 5.56 31.62
N THR A 152 -2.24 4.64 30.89
CA THR A 152 -2.90 3.45 30.34
C THR A 152 -2.04 2.20 30.40
N GLY A 153 -2.67 1.05 30.65
CA GLY A 153 -2.01 -0.25 30.57
C GLY A 153 -1.80 -0.72 29.13
N ALA A 154 -2.74 -0.42 28.24
CA ALA A 154 -2.58 -0.66 26.81
C ALA A 154 -3.12 0.48 25.95
N ALA A 155 -2.55 0.67 24.77
CA ALA A 155 -3.05 1.60 23.75
C ALA A 155 -3.30 0.86 22.44
N ILE A 156 -4.42 1.11 21.78
CA ILE A 156 -4.78 0.44 20.52
C ILE A 156 -5.15 1.51 19.51
N PHE A 157 -4.37 1.57 18.43
CA PHE A 157 -4.59 2.47 17.32
C PHE A 157 -5.12 1.73 16.11
N GLY A 158 -6.45 1.79 16.00
CA GLY A 158 -7.25 1.04 15.06
C GLY A 158 -7.52 1.80 13.77
N SER A 159 -6.49 2.38 13.15
CA SER A 159 -6.62 3.02 11.83
C SER A 159 -5.35 2.89 11.01
N CYS A 160 -5.54 2.89 9.69
CA CYS A 160 -4.47 2.83 8.69
C CYS A 160 -3.46 3.96 8.98
N TYR A 161 -2.15 3.68 8.93
CA TYR A 161 -1.05 4.62 9.24
C TYR A 161 -0.95 5.16 10.68
N SER A 162 -1.74 4.64 11.61
CA SER A 162 -1.67 5.07 13.01
C SER A 162 -0.33 4.78 13.70
N ALA A 163 0.48 3.85 13.17
CA ALA A 163 1.83 3.59 13.65
C ALA A 163 2.72 4.85 13.71
N ALA A 164 2.51 5.81 12.81
CA ALA A 164 3.24 7.09 12.76
C ALA A 164 3.02 7.96 14.01
N PHE A 165 1.93 7.74 14.75
CA PHE A 165 1.53 8.52 15.90
C PHE A 165 1.91 7.86 17.23
N THR A 166 2.45 6.63 17.21
CA THR A 166 2.75 5.83 18.41
C THR A 166 3.60 6.58 19.44
N ASN A 167 4.59 7.35 18.98
CA ASN A 167 5.47 8.12 19.85
C ASN A 167 4.76 9.26 20.56
N GLU A 168 3.75 9.86 19.94
CA GLU A 168 3.00 10.96 20.55
C GLU A 168 2.11 10.47 21.72
N PHE A 169 1.88 9.16 21.84
CA PHE A 169 1.06 8.55 22.90
C PHE A 169 1.86 7.70 23.89
N ARG A 170 3.17 7.57 23.69
CA ARG A 170 4.03 6.68 24.47
C ARG A 170 4.08 7.08 25.94
N ASP A 171 4.13 8.38 26.22
CA ASP A 171 4.20 8.91 27.59
C ASP A 171 2.97 8.58 28.45
N PHE A 172 1.87 8.11 27.84
CA PHE A 172 0.70 7.62 28.58
C PHE A 172 0.83 6.16 29.03
N LEU A 173 1.68 5.36 28.39
CA LEU A 173 1.82 3.94 28.72
C LEU A 173 2.53 3.77 30.08
N LEU A 174 2.01 2.86 30.90
CA LEU A 174 2.72 2.38 32.08
C LEU A 174 4.03 1.66 31.68
N ASP A 175 4.96 1.50 32.63
CA ASP A 175 6.28 0.88 32.39
C ASP A 175 6.20 -0.49 31.69
N ASP A 176 5.21 -1.32 32.05
CA ASP A 176 4.92 -2.62 31.41
C ASP A 176 3.78 -2.56 30.38
N GLY A 177 3.45 -1.35 29.92
CA GLY A 177 2.34 -1.09 29.01
C GLY A 177 2.66 -1.47 27.57
N ILE A 178 1.61 -1.79 26.82
CA ILE A 178 1.72 -2.21 25.42
C ILE A 178 0.82 -1.39 24.50
N MET A 179 1.36 -1.00 23.36
CA MET A 179 0.66 -0.29 22.31
C MET A 179 0.63 -1.12 21.04
N LEU A 180 -0.54 -1.18 20.42
CA LEU A 180 -0.76 -1.85 19.13
C LEU A 180 -1.22 -0.81 18.12
N ALA A 181 -0.55 -0.69 16.99
CA ALA A 181 -0.91 0.26 15.93
C ALA A 181 -0.77 -0.36 14.54
N ASP A 182 -1.45 0.23 13.55
CA ASP A 182 -1.45 -0.22 12.16
C ASP A 182 -0.61 0.71 11.25
N SER A 183 0.25 0.15 10.40
CA SER A 183 1.18 0.85 9.50
C SER A 183 0.77 0.78 8.02
N VAL A 184 -0.10 -0.17 7.63
CA VAL A 184 -0.59 -0.35 6.25
C VAL A 184 -2.03 -0.91 6.24
N GLU A 185 -2.84 -0.35 5.32
CA GLU A 185 -4.19 -0.68 4.83
C GLU A 185 -5.31 -1.04 5.82
N CYS A 186 -6.54 -0.81 5.37
CA CYS A 186 -7.73 -0.77 6.19
C CYS A 186 -8.38 -2.15 6.33
N GLY A 187 -8.40 -2.66 7.58
CA GLY A 187 -8.98 -3.95 7.97
C GLY A 187 -9.63 -3.91 9.35
N HIS A 188 -9.82 -5.08 9.98
CA HIS A 188 -10.38 -5.17 11.33
C HIS A 188 -9.46 -4.45 12.34
N ASN A 189 -9.93 -3.30 12.85
CA ASN A 189 -9.17 -2.35 13.67
C ASN A 189 -9.06 -2.71 15.16
N GLY A 190 -9.58 -3.88 15.55
CA GLY A 190 -9.53 -4.37 16.94
C GLY A 190 -10.61 -3.81 17.87
N PHE A 191 -11.57 -3.01 17.36
CA PHE A 191 -12.64 -2.46 18.19
C PHE A 191 -13.57 -3.54 18.77
N ASP A 192 -14.01 -4.52 17.96
CA ASP A 192 -14.86 -5.62 18.44
C ASP A 192 -14.12 -6.48 19.49
N ASN A 193 -12.81 -6.65 19.35
CA ASN A 193 -11.95 -7.32 20.32
C ASN A 193 -11.88 -6.59 21.66
N LEU A 194 -11.78 -5.25 21.63
CA LEU A 194 -11.81 -4.41 22.82
C LEU A 194 -13.14 -4.57 23.57
N VAL A 195 -14.26 -4.50 22.85
CA VAL A 195 -15.58 -4.64 23.46
C VAL A 195 -15.76 -6.04 24.06
N ARG A 196 -15.36 -7.10 23.33
CA ARG A 196 -15.34 -8.48 23.84
C ARG A 196 -14.51 -8.55 25.13
N TRP A 197 -13.27 -8.08 25.11
CA TRP A 197 -12.39 -8.08 26.27
C TRP A 197 -13.00 -7.34 27.48
N ARG A 198 -13.68 -6.21 27.24
CA ARG A 198 -14.30 -5.39 28.28
C ARG A 198 -15.51 -6.06 28.95
N GLN A 199 -16.23 -6.90 28.21
CA GLN A 199 -17.45 -7.58 28.68
C GLN A 199 -17.18 -8.87 29.44
N HIS A 200 -16.03 -9.53 29.19
CA HIS A 200 -15.66 -10.73 29.92
C HIS A 200 -15.07 -10.37 31.29
N ALA A 201 -15.58 -11.00 32.36
CA ALA A 201 -15.05 -10.83 33.71
C ALA A 201 -13.62 -11.37 33.84
N ASP A 202 -13.30 -12.41 33.07
CA ASP A 202 -11.99 -13.06 33.05
C ASP A 202 -11.00 -12.33 32.10
N ASN A 203 -9.71 -12.52 32.34
CA ASN A 203 -8.65 -12.11 31.42
C ASN A 203 -8.57 -13.06 30.24
N ILE A 204 -9.42 -12.82 29.24
CA ILE A 204 -9.38 -13.52 27.96
C ILE A 204 -8.31 -12.90 27.03
N PRO A 205 -7.73 -13.69 26.10
CA PRO A 205 -6.87 -13.15 25.05
C PRO A 205 -7.60 -12.06 24.23
N PHE A 206 -6.87 -11.00 23.87
CA PHE A 206 -7.43 -9.91 23.08
C PHE A 206 -7.78 -10.38 21.65
N PHE A 207 -6.88 -11.13 21.00
CA PHE A 207 -7.12 -11.80 19.71
C PHE A 207 -7.40 -13.30 19.89
N SER A 208 -8.32 -13.84 19.08
CA SER A 208 -8.55 -15.29 18.97
C SER A 208 -7.48 -15.93 18.08
N VAL A 209 -7.31 -17.25 18.19
CA VAL A 209 -6.38 -18.01 17.35
C VAL A 209 -6.79 -17.90 15.87
N GLU A 210 -8.08 -17.91 15.58
CA GLU A 210 -8.64 -17.77 14.24
C GLU A 210 -8.41 -16.36 13.68
N GLU A 211 -8.55 -15.31 14.51
CA GLU A 211 -8.22 -13.93 14.13
C GLU A 211 -6.73 -13.78 13.81
N ILE A 212 -5.86 -14.41 14.62
CA ILE A 212 -4.42 -14.46 14.36
C ILE A 212 -4.12 -15.21 13.05
N GLN A 213 -4.84 -16.30 12.77
CA GLN A 213 -4.70 -17.07 11.53
C GLN A 213 -5.28 -16.35 10.31
N ALA A 214 -6.26 -15.47 10.49
CA ALA A 214 -6.85 -14.67 9.42
C ALA A 214 -5.94 -13.52 8.94
N PHE A 215 -4.89 -13.17 9.69
CA PHE A 215 -3.81 -12.29 9.22
C PHE A 215 -2.88 -12.98 8.19
N LYS A 216 -3.08 -14.26 7.89
CA LYS A 216 -2.36 -14.97 6.82
C LYS A 216 -2.90 -14.55 5.45
N VAL A 217 -2.01 -14.47 4.46
CA VAL A 217 -2.31 -14.13 3.05
C VAL A 217 -3.46 -14.96 2.54
N LYS A 218 -4.52 -14.34 2.02
CA LYS A 218 -5.59 -15.09 1.36
C LYS A 218 -5.08 -15.58 0.01
N PRO A 219 -5.47 -16.79 -0.43
CA PRO A 219 -5.15 -17.24 -1.79
C PRO A 219 -5.59 -16.26 -2.88
N SER A 220 -6.67 -15.51 -2.64
CA SER A 220 -7.14 -14.43 -3.52
C SER A 220 -6.12 -13.32 -3.73
N ASP A 221 -5.37 -12.96 -2.70
CA ASP A 221 -4.42 -11.83 -2.74
C ASP A 221 -3.17 -12.24 -3.51
N MET A 222 -2.72 -13.49 -3.31
CA MET A 222 -1.63 -14.10 -4.10
C MET A 222 -2.02 -14.25 -5.57
N ARG A 223 -3.26 -14.68 -5.84
CA ARG A 223 -3.79 -14.79 -7.20
C ARG A 223 -3.82 -13.43 -7.90
N THR A 224 -4.23 -12.36 -7.23
CA THR A 224 -4.25 -11.02 -7.81
C THR A 224 -2.85 -10.60 -8.27
N LYS A 225 -1.83 -10.73 -7.42
CA LYS A 225 -0.44 -10.39 -7.76
C LYS A 225 0.15 -11.27 -8.85
N PHE A 226 -0.12 -12.58 -8.77
CA PHE A 226 0.26 -13.51 -9.82
C PHE A 226 -0.33 -13.08 -11.16
N ASN A 227 -1.63 -12.75 -11.20
CA ASN A 227 -2.32 -12.30 -12.40
C ASN A 227 -1.86 -10.93 -12.90
N GLU A 228 -1.43 -10.02 -12.03
CA GLU A 228 -0.83 -8.73 -12.42
C GLU A 228 0.47 -8.94 -13.20
N LEU A 229 1.28 -9.93 -12.80
CA LEU A 229 2.53 -10.25 -13.48
C LEU A 229 2.30 -11.02 -14.78
N VAL A 230 1.55 -12.13 -14.73
CA VAL A 230 1.44 -13.06 -15.88
C VAL A 230 0.29 -12.72 -16.82
N GLY A 231 -0.63 -11.85 -16.39
CA GLY A 231 -1.85 -11.53 -17.12
C GLY A 231 -2.91 -12.63 -17.08
N MET A 232 -4.09 -12.33 -17.65
CA MET A 232 -5.19 -13.28 -17.80
C MET A 232 -5.39 -13.64 -19.27
N HIS A 233 -5.05 -14.88 -19.64
CA HIS A 233 -5.21 -15.38 -21.00
C HIS A 233 -6.53 -16.14 -21.20
N ASP A 234 -7.35 -15.69 -22.15
CA ASP A 234 -8.70 -16.24 -22.41
C ASP A 234 -8.66 -17.73 -22.81
N ALA A 235 -7.69 -18.17 -23.62
CA ALA A 235 -7.60 -19.58 -24.00
C ALA A 235 -7.31 -20.49 -22.80
N LEU A 236 -6.45 -20.05 -21.88
CA LEU A 236 -6.16 -20.79 -20.65
C LEU A 236 -7.36 -20.77 -19.70
N ALA A 237 -8.03 -19.62 -19.58
CA ALA A 237 -9.25 -19.51 -18.77
C ALA A 237 -10.38 -20.43 -19.26
N LYS A 238 -10.49 -20.64 -20.59
CA LYS A 238 -11.41 -21.59 -21.22
C LYS A 238 -11.00 -23.03 -20.98
N GLN A 239 -9.71 -23.36 -21.10
CA GLN A 239 -9.18 -24.69 -20.82
C GLN A 239 -9.43 -25.07 -19.35
N HIS A 240 -9.03 -24.22 -18.41
CA HIS A 240 -9.22 -24.45 -16.97
C HIS A 240 -10.71 -24.52 -16.58
N LEU A 241 -11.62 -23.86 -17.31
CA LEU A 241 -13.06 -24.03 -17.12
C LEU A 241 -13.54 -25.43 -17.51
N VAL A 242 -13.03 -25.99 -18.62
CA VAL A 242 -13.32 -27.37 -19.04
C VAL A 242 -12.79 -28.36 -18.02
N GLU A 243 -11.57 -28.14 -17.51
CA GLU A 243 -10.96 -29.00 -16.50
C GLU A 243 -11.69 -28.93 -15.16
N ALA A 244 -12.13 -27.75 -14.71
CA ALA A 244 -12.97 -27.61 -13.52
C ALA A 244 -14.33 -28.31 -13.67
N TYR A 245 -14.97 -28.19 -14.85
CA TYR A 245 -16.20 -28.94 -15.14
C TYR A 245 -15.96 -30.45 -15.12
N ALA A 246 -14.86 -30.91 -15.73
CA ALA A 246 -14.47 -32.31 -15.74
C ALA A 246 -14.27 -32.85 -14.31
N HIS A 247 -13.59 -32.08 -13.46
CA HIS A 247 -13.39 -32.38 -12.05
C HIS A 247 -14.73 -32.46 -11.29
N HIS A 248 -15.62 -31.49 -11.48
CA HIS A 248 -16.95 -31.48 -10.86
C HIS A 248 -17.82 -32.66 -11.29
N SER A 249 -17.80 -32.98 -12.59
CA SER A 249 -18.64 -34.03 -13.20
C SER A 249 -18.01 -35.42 -13.20
N GLN A 250 -16.78 -35.55 -12.68
CA GLN A 250 -15.97 -36.78 -12.71
C GLN A 250 -15.77 -37.35 -14.13
N GLN A 251 -15.65 -36.47 -15.12
CA GLN A 251 -15.42 -36.82 -16.52
C GLN A 251 -13.95 -36.63 -16.89
N ASN A 252 -13.51 -37.32 -17.94
CA ASN A 252 -12.18 -37.09 -18.49
C ASN A 252 -12.17 -35.78 -19.31
N PRO A 253 -11.33 -34.78 -18.98
CA PRO A 253 -11.28 -33.50 -19.71
C PRO A 253 -10.97 -33.66 -21.20
N ALA A 254 -10.24 -34.70 -21.61
CA ALA A 254 -9.94 -34.98 -23.02
C ALA A 254 -11.18 -35.29 -23.88
N ASN A 255 -12.29 -35.68 -23.25
CA ASN A 255 -13.55 -35.97 -23.93
C ASN A 255 -14.47 -34.75 -24.03
N LEU A 256 -14.03 -33.60 -23.52
CA LEU A 256 -14.84 -32.40 -23.41
C LEU A 256 -14.34 -31.29 -24.33
N THR A 257 -15.28 -30.45 -24.77
CA THR A 257 -14.97 -29.25 -25.54
C THR A 257 -15.48 -28.04 -24.79
N TYR A 258 -14.80 -26.90 -24.94
CA TYR A 258 -15.24 -25.64 -24.34
C TYR A 258 -16.68 -25.29 -24.74
N GLN A 259 -17.06 -25.47 -26.01
CA GLN A 259 -18.42 -25.16 -26.47
C GLN A 259 -19.47 -26.08 -25.83
N GLY A 260 -19.16 -27.37 -25.67
CA GLY A 260 -20.05 -28.31 -24.98
C GLY A 260 -20.24 -27.96 -23.51
N VAL A 261 -19.14 -27.66 -22.79
CA VAL A 261 -19.20 -27.22 -21.39
C VAL A 261 -19.95 -25.90 -21.26
N LYS A 262 -19.64 -24.91 -22.09
CA LYS A 262 -20.32 -23.60 -22.09
C LYS A 262 -21.83 -23.74 -22.26
N LEU A 263 -22.28 -24.56 -23.22
CA LEU A 263 -23.71 -24.79 -23.46
C LEU A 263 -24.42 -25.35 -22.21
N VAL A 264 -23.78 -26.28 -21.50
CA VAL A 264 -24.33 -26.87 -20.27
C VAL A 264 -24.39 -25.83 -19.15
N LEU A 265 -23.34 -25.01 -18.98
CA LEU A 265 -23.30 -23.98 -17.95
C LEU A 265 -24.30 -22.85 -18.23
N ASP A 266 -24.49 -22.46 -19.49
CA ASP A 266 -25.47 -21.43 -19.89
C ASP A 266 -26.92 -21.86 -19.58
N GLN A 267 -27.18 -23.16 -19.53
CA GLN A 267 -28.49 -23.73 -19.22
C GLN A 267 -28.75 -23.92 -17.71
N ASN A 268 -27.74 -23.78 -16.86
CA ASN A 268 -27.85 -23.99 -15.41
C ASN A 268 -26.94 -23.03 -14.64
N SER A 269 -27.51 -21.91 -14.18
CA SER A 269 -26.77 -20.85 -13.48
C SER A 269 -26.11 -21.31 -12.17
N GLN A 270 -26.78 -22.16 -11.38
CA GLN A 270 -26.22 -22.69 -10.14
C GLN A 270 -25.00 -23.58 -10.39
N LEU A 271 -25.06 -24.41 -11.44
CA LEU A 271 -23.92 -25.21 -11.87
C LEU A 271 -22.79 -24.32 -12.42
N ALA A 272 -23.13 -23.26 -13.15
CA ALA A 272 -22.16 -22.29 -13.66
C ALA A 272 -21.38 -21.61 -12.54
N ASP A 273 -22.05 -21.16 -11.49
CA ASP A 273 -21.38 -20.54 -10.33
C ASP A 273 -20.52 -21.56 -9.58
N THR A 274 -21.04 -22.78 -9.39
CA THR A 274 -20.30 -23.87 -8.74
C THR A 274 -18.99 -24.19 -9.48
N VAL A 275 -19.05 -24.32 -10.80
CA VAL A 275 -17.87 -24.67 -11.63
C VAL A 275 -16.89 -23.49 -11.74
N LYS A 276 -17.37 -22.24 -11.82
CA LYS A 276 -16.52 -21.05 -11.82
C LYS A 276 -15.78 -20.86 -10.49
N ASN A 277 -16.47 -21.11 -9.37
CA ASN A 277 -15.86 -21.09 -8.04
C ASN A 277 -14.83 -22.22 -7.92
N LEU A 278 -15.19 -23.45 -8.31
CA LEU A 278 -14.25 -24.58 -8.31
C LEU A 278 -12.99 -24.30 -9.17
N ARG A 279 -13.14 -23.68 -10.34
CA ARG A 279 -11.99 -23.26 -11.15
C ARG A 279 -11.09 -22.30 -10.37
N THR A 280 -11.68 -21.33 -9.69
CA THR A 280 -10.94 -20.37 -8.87
C THR A 280 -10.23 -21.07 -7.72
N ASP A 281 -10.90 -21.98 -7.02
CA ASP A 281 -10.36 -22.74 -5.90
C ASP A 281 -9.20 -23.66 -6.33
N LEU A 282 -9.31 -24.33 -7.49
CA LEU A 282 -8.25 -25.18 -8.03
C LEU A 282 -6.99 -24.39 -8.39
N LEU A 283 -7.16 -23.19 -8.96
CA LEU A 283 -6.04 -22.30 -9.24
C LEU A 283 -5.39 -21.82 -7.93
N ASP A 284 -6.20 -21.37 -6.96
CA ASP A 284 -5.74 -20.90 -5.66
C ASP A 284 -4.96 -21.97 -4.89
N GLN A 285 -5.42 -23.22 -4.95
CA GLN A 285 -4.72 -24.36 -4.35
C GLN A 285 -3.34 -24.58 -4.99
N GLN A 286 -3.24 -24.54 -6.32
CA GLN A 286 -1.95 -24.66 -6.99
C GLN A 286 -1.05 -23.46 -6.71
N ILE A 287 -1.58 -22.24 -6.68
CA ILE A 287 -0.82 -21.03 -6.36
C ILE A 287 -0.23 -21.13 -4.95
N LEU A 288 -1.04 -21.54 -3.97
CA LEU A 288 -0.59 -21.68 -2.58
C LEU A 288 0.48 -22.78 -2.42
N ALA A 289 0.29 -23.92 -3.08
CA ALA A 289 1.24 -25.03 -3.05
C ALA A 289 2.55 -24.65 -3.75
N CYS A 290 2.47 -24.09 -4.97
CA CYS A 290 3.60 -23.61 -5.75
C CYS A 290 4.40 -22.56 -5.00
N SER A 291 3.72 -21.58 -4.39
CA SER A 291 4.34 -20.59 -3.52
C SER A 291 5.16 -21.22 -2.40
N THR A 292 4.62 -22.25 -1.73
CA THR A 292 5.31 -22.95 -0.64
C THR A 292 6.58 -23.63 -1.13
N GLU A 293 6.52 -24.28 -2.30
CA GLU A 293 7.67 -24.94 -2.90
C GLU A 293 8.73 -23.93 -3.37
N LEU A 294 8.33 -22.85 -4.05
CA LEU A 294 9.22 -21.78 -4.49
C LEU A 294 9.91 -21.07 -3.32
N GLN A 295 9.20 -20.87 -2.20
CA GLN A 295 9.78 -20.33 -0.96
C GLN A 295 10.87 -21.24 -0.38
N ALA A 296 10.70 -22.57 -0.47
CA ALA A 296 11.68 -23.53 0.02
C ALA A 296 12.99 -23.52 -0.80
N LEU A 297 12.99 -22.95 -2.01
CA LEU A 297 14.19 -22.78 -2.83
C LEU A 297 15.08 -21.60 -2.37
N GLY A 298 14.60 -20.76 -1.44
CA GLY A 298 15.35 -19.63 -0.89
C GLY A 298 15.20 -18.32 -1.71
N PRO A 299 15.93 -17.25 -1.32
CA PRO A 299 15.70 -15.89 -1.85
C PRO A 299 16.24 -15.65 -3.27
N ASN A 300 17.14 -16.50 -3.77
CA ASN A 300 17.74 -16.39 -5.10
C ASN A 300 17.83 -17.77 -5.76
N PRO A 301 16.69 -18.40 -6.05
CA PRO A 301 16.68 -19.74 -6.62
C PRO A 301 17.27 -19.74 -8.02
N VAL A 302 17.95 -20.81 -8.39
CA VAL A 302 18.46 -20.99 -9.75
C VAL A 302 17.28 -21.22 -10.69
N LEU A 303 17.32 -20.65 -11.91
CA LEU A 303 16.22 -20.74 -12.87
C LEU A 303 15.72 -22.17 -13.10
N ALA A 304 16.63 -23.14 -13.19
CA ALA A 304 16.29 -24.55 -13.39
C ALA A 304 15.43 -25.10 -12.23
N ASP A 305 15.70 -24.71 -10.99
CA ASP A 305 14.94 -25.15 -9.82
C ASP A 305 13.55 -24.53 -9.80
N VAL A 306 13.44 -23.24 -10.20
CA VAL A 306 12.15 -22.55 -10.36
C VAL A 306 11.30 -23.23 -11.43
N GLN A 307 11.87 -23.53 -12.59
CA GLN A 307 11.18 -24.22 -13.68
C GLN A 307 10.75 -25.63 -13.28
N ASN A 308 11.60 -26.35 -12.54
CA ASN A 308 11.27 -27.67 -12.02
C ASN A 308 10.08 -27.62 -11.04
N ALA A 309 10.11 -26.69 -10.08
CA ALA A 309 9.02 -26.48 -9.13
C ALA A 309 7.71 -26.11 -9.83
N LEU A 310 7.75 -25.18 -10.79
CA LEU A 310 6.57 -24.82 -11.61
C LEU A 310 6.02 -26.03 -12.36
N GLY A 311 6.86 -26.96 -12.81
CA GLY A 311 6.46 -28.19 -13.47
C GLY A 311 5.49 -29.07 -12.67
N HIS A 312 5.48 -28.97 -11.34
CA HIS A 312 4.54 -29.68 -10.47
C HIS A 312 3.12 -29.08 -10.48
N TYR A 313 2.96 -27.85 -10.97
CA TYR A 313 1.73 -27.05 -10.89
C TYR A 313 1.27 -26.62 -12.28
N PRO A 314 0.56 -27.48 -13.03
CA PRO A 314 0.32 -27.30 -14.46
C PRO A 314 -0.46 -26.03 -14.81
N TRP A 315 -1.39 -25.58 -13.96
CA TRP A 315 -2.16 -24.36 -14.23
C TRP A 315 -1.31 -23.11 -14.06
N VAL A 316 -0.53 -23.06 -12.98
CA VAL A 316 0.42 -21.97 -12.71
C VAL A 316 1.48 -21.91 -13.80
N ASN A 317 2.07 -23.06 -14.15
CA ASN A 317 3.07 -23.16 -15.20
C ASN A 317 2.52 -22.71 -16.56
N ALA A 318 1.29 -23.10 -16.93
CA ALA A 318 0.70 -22.68 -18.19
C ALA A 318 0.60 -21.16 -18.34
N TYR A 319 0.21 -20.45 -17.26
CA TYR A 319 0.21 -18.98 -17.25
C TYR A 319 1.62 -18.39 -17.32
N VAL A 320 2.58 -18.95 -16.58
CA VAL A 320 3.99 -18.50 -16.62
C VAL A 320 4.62 -18.71 -18.01
N GLN A 321 4.37 -19.85 -18.65
CA GLN A 321 4.84 -20.11 -20.01
C GLN A 321 4.20 -19.15 -21.02
N GLN A 322 2.89 -18.90 -20.90
CA GLN A 322 2.22 -17.94 -21.78
C GLN A 322 2.78 -16.52 -21.61
N ALA A 323 3.07 -16.10 -20.38
CA ALA A 323 3.75 -14.82 -20.13
C ALA A 323 5.16 -14.81 -20.74
N THR A 324 5.91 -15.91 -20.58
CA THR A 324 7.25 -16.06 -21.15
C THR A 324 7.26 -15.95 -22.68
N GLU A 325 6.24 -16.50 -23.34
CA GLU A 325 6.05 -16.43 -24.79
C GLU A 325 5.56 -15.06 -25.28
N ALA A 326 4.89 -14.28 -24.42
CA ALA A 326 4.34 -12.97 -24.76
C ALA A 326 5.36 -11.81 -24.63
N CYS A 327 6.50 -12.04 -23.98
CA CYS A 327 7.51 -11.01 -23.72
C CYS A 327 8.59 -10.91 -24.81
N ALA A 328 9.20 -9.73 -24.90
CA ALA A 328 10.51 -9.54 -25.52
C ALA A 328 11.58 -9.38 -24.42
N TYR A 329 12.81 -9.81 -24.69
CA TYR A 329 13.89 -9.85 -23.68
C TYR A 329 15.09 -9.03 -24.10
N ARG A 330 15.42 -7.97 -23.34
CA ARG A 330 16.47 -7.01 -23.70
C ARG A 330 17.83 -7.66 -23.95
N ASP A 331 18.16 -8.74 -23.25
CA ASP A 331 19.39 -9.50 -23.45
C ASP A 331 19.49 -10.17 -24.84
N LYS A 332 18.39 -10.25 -25.60
CA LYS A 332 18.34 -10.78 -26.98
C LYS A 332 18.25 -9.69 -28.05
N THR A 333 18.22 -8.42 -27.68
CA THR A 333 18.05 -7.31 -28.64
C THR A 333 19.16 -7.28 -29.69
N ASP A 334 20.41 -7.46 -29.29
CA ASP A 334 21.56 -7.40 -30.21
C ASP A 334 21.53 -8.55 -31.24
N ASP A 335 21.21 -9.76 -30.78
CA ASP A 335 21.04 -10.93 -31.65
C ASP A 335 19.90 -10.72 -32.65
N PHE A 336 18.78 -10.14 -32.18
CA PHE A 336 17.65 -9.81 -33.04
C PHE A 336 18.00 -8.75 -34.08
N VAL A 337 18.65 -7.65 -33.70
CA VAL A 337 19.05 -6.57 -34.63
C VAL A 337 20.04 -7.10 -35.67
N ALA A 338 21.01 -7.92 -35.26
CA ALA A 338 21.96 -8.54 -36.19
C ALA A 338 21.25 -9.44 -37.22
N ALA A 339 20.28 -10.25 -36.77
CA ALA A 339 19.46 -11.09 -37.65
C ALA A 339 18.56 -10.26 -38.57
N LEU A 340 17.94 -9.20 -38.05
CA LEU A 340 17.10 -8.26 -38.80
C LEU A 340 17.88 -7.59 -39.94
N THR A 341 19.03 -7.01 -39.63
CA THR A 341 19.90 -6.36 -40.63
C THR A 341 20.38 -7.37 -41.69
N LYS A 342 20.70 -8.59 -41.28
CA LYS A 342 21.09 -9.65 -42.22
C LYS A 342 19.97 -9.99 -43.20
N GLU A 343 18.74 -10.17 -42.72
CA GLU A 343 17.60 -10.51 -43.58
C GLU A 343 17.19 -9.34 -44.49
N ILE A 344 17.29 -8.08 -44.04
CA ILE A 344 17.08 -6.90 -44.88
C ILE A 344 18.09 -6.86 -46.05
N ASN A 345 19.37 -7.12 -45.79
CA ASN A 345 20.41 -7.19 -46.82
C ASN A 345 20.21 -8.39 -47.77
N LEU A 346 19.71 -9.51 -47.25
CA LEU A 346 19.38 -10.67 -48.07
C LEU A 346 18.23 -10.35 -49.02
N TYR A 347 17.19 -9.66 -48.54
CA TYR A 347 16.08 -9.18 -49.35
C TYR A 347 16.55 -8.24 -50.47
N GLU A 348 17.41 -7.27 -50.15
CA GLU A 348 18.06 -6.38 -51.13
C GLU A 348 18.76 -7.18 -52.24
N THR A 349 19.56 -8.18 -51.86
CA THR A 349 20.32 -8.99 -52.81
C THR A 349 19.39 -9.83 -53.72
N GLN A 350 18.28 -10.33 -53.17
CA GLN A 350 17.36 -11.22 -53.88
C GLN A 350 16.38 -10.47 -54.79
N HIS A 351 15.98 -9.26 -54.40
CA HIS A 351 14.92 -8.52 -55.07
C HIS A 351 15.42 -7.26 -55.80
N ASN A 352 16.62 -6.78 -55.47
CA ASN A 352 17.28 -5.60 -56.03
C ASN A 352 16.31 -4.42 -56.25
N PRO A 353 15.63 -3.94 -55.19
CA PRO A 353 14.67 -2.84 -55.30
C PRO A 353 15.37 -1.55 -55.74
N GLY A 354 14.65 -0.70 -56.46
CA GLY A 354 15.07 0.66 -56.76
C GLY A 354 15.18 1.52 -55.50
N ALA A 355 16.02 2.55 -55.54
CA ALA A 355 16.28 3.42 -54.37
C ALA A 355 15.02 4.17 -53.88
N ASP A 356 14.03 4.36 -54.75
CA ASP A 356 12.78 5.06 -54.47
C ASP A 356 11.55 4.13 -54.45
N ASP A 357 11.74 2.81 -54.56
CA ASP A 357 10.64 1.86 -54.50
C ASP A 357 10.09 1.78 -53.06
N ASP A 358 8.78 1.95 -52.89
CA ASP A 358 8.10 1.59 -51.66
C ASP A 358 8.07 0.06 -51.54
N ILE A 359 8.84 -0.46 -50.58
CA ILE A 359 8.97 -1.89 -50.33
C ILE A 359 8.37 -2.31 -49.00
N SER A 360 7.75 -1.39 -48.26
CA SER A 360 7.30 -1.58 -46.88
C SER A 360 6.49 -2.86 -46.70
N GLY A 361 5.42 -3.04 -47.47
CA GLY A 361 4.55 -4.21 -47.40
C GLY A 361 5.25 -5.53 -47.74
N ALA A 362 6.09 -5.52 -48.78
CA ALA A 362 6.78 -6.72 -49.25
C ALA A 362 7.91 -7.16 -48.32
N LEU A 363 8.73 -6.22 -47.85
CA LEU A 363 9.82 -6.47 -46.93
C LEU A 363 9.30 -6.93 -45.56
N LEU A 364 8.28 -6.26 -45.00
CA LEU A 364 7.74 -6.66 -43.69
C LEU A 364 7.07 -8.03 -43.74
N THR A 365 6.38 -8.36 -44.84
CA THR A 365 5.84 -9.71 -45.05
C THR A 365 6.96 -10.75 -45.12
N HIS A 366 8.06 -10.44 -45.81
CA HIS A 366 9.24 -11.30 -45.85
C HIS A 366 9.82 -11.51 -44.45
N LEU A 367 10.12 -10.43 -43.73
CA LEU A 367 10.74 -10.46 -42.41
C LEU A 367 9.90 -11.20 -41.38
N GLN A 368 8.56 -11.06 -41.41
CA GLN A 368 7.66 -11.79 -40.52
C GLN A 368 7.86 -13.32 -40.57
N THR A 369 8.22 -13.86 -41.73
CA THR A 369 8.48 -15.31 -41.89
C THR A 369 9.83 -15.77 -41.34
N LYS A 370 10.76 -14.84 -41.08
CA LYS A 370 12.14 -15.11 -40.66
C LYS A 370 12.34 -15.12 -39.15
N PHE A 371 11.36 -14.65 -38.39
CA PHE A 371 11.38 -14.60 -36.92
C PHE A 371 10.30 -15.50 -36.31
N PRO A 372 10.40 -16.84 -36.38
CA PRO A 372 9.31 -17.74 -36.01
C PRO A 372 9.16 -18.00 -34.50
N SER A 373 10.23 -17.84 -33.72
CA SER A 373 10.21 -18.02 -32.26
C SER A 373 9.42 -16.91 -31.57
N ALA A 374 8.72 -17.20 -30.48
CA ALA A 374 7.87 -16.22 -29.79
C ALA A 374 8.61 -14.92 -29.40
N PRO A 375 9.82 -14.95 -28.78
CA PRO A 375 10.55 -13.72 -28.47
C PRO A 375 10.92 -12.90 -29.72
N ALA A 376 11.32 -13.57 -30.81
CA ALA A 376 11.65 -12.88 -32.06
C ALA A 376 10.42 -12.30 -32.77
N LYS A 377 9.25 -12.95 -32.67
CA LYS A 377 7.98 -12.39 -33.15
C LYS A 377 7.61 -11.14 -32.38
N ASN A 378 7.83 -11.13 -31.07
CA ASN A 378 7.54 -9.99 -30.21
C ASN A 378 8.45 -8.81 -30.54
N PHE A 379 9.76 -9.05 -30.68
CA PHE A 379 10.69 -8.05 -31.18
C PHE A 379 10.33 -7.53 -32.57
N PHE A 380 9.96 -8.42 -33.49
CA PHE A 380 9.53 -8.01 -34.82
C PHE A 380 8.27 -7.17 -34.79
N LYS A 381 7.30 -7.46 -33.90
CA LYS A 381 6.08 -6.66 -33.74
C LYS A 381 6.41 -5.24 -33.25
N ILE A 382 7.33 -5.11 -32.30
CA ILE A 382 7.81 -3.80 -31.83
C ILE A 382 8.55 -3.06 -32.95
N PHE A 383 9.40 -3.77 -33.71
CA PHE A 383 10.12 -3.20 -34.85
C PHE A 383 9.19 -2.75 -35.98
N ASP A 384 8.19 -3.56 -36.35
CA ASP A 384 7.20 -3.24 -37.39
C ASP A 384 6.47 -1.93 -37.04
N ASP A 385 6.04 -1.81 -35.79
CA ASP A 385 5.37 -0.63 -35.26
C ASP A 385 6.30 0.60 -35.24
N TYR A 386 7.55 0.44 -34.77
CA TYR A 386 8.58 1.49 -34.81
C TYR A 386 8.87 1.98 -36.24
N ALA A 387 9.08 1.04 -37.18
CA ALA A 387 9.39 1.36 -38.56
C ALA A 387 8.21 2.05 -39.27
N LYS A 388 6.97 1.58 -39.04
CA LYS A 388 5.78 2.15 -39.68
C LYS A 388 5.29 3.45 -39.06
N ASN A 389 5.24 3.54 -37.74
CA ASN A 389 4.50 4.61 -37.07
C ASN A 389 5.40 5.72 -36.51
N ILE A 390 6.69 5.44 -36.33
CA ILE A 390 7.63 6.40 -35.75
C ILE A 390 8.60 6.91 -36.82
N VAL A 391 9.27 5.99 -37.52
CA VAL A 391 10.24 6.36 -38.57
C VAL A 391 9.56 6.58 -39.92
N LEU A 392 8.35 6.01 -40.13
CA LEU A 392 7.62 6.06 -41.40
C LEU A 392 8.46 5.52 -42.58
N SER A 393 9.14 4.40 -42.36
CA SER A 393 10.03 3.78 -43.35
C SER A 393 9.25 3.17 -44.51
N GLU A 394 9.52 3.64 -45.73
CA GLU A 394 8.95 3.13 -46.98
C GLU A 394 10.03 2.49 -47.86
N LYS A 395 11.27 3.01 -47.78
CA LYS A 395 12.40 2.64 -48.63
C LYS A 395 13.40 1.74 -47.94
N LEU A 396 14.17 0.98 -48.73
CA LEU A 396 15.18 0.06 -48.19
C LEU A 396 16.23 0.74 -47.32
N GLY A 397 16.71 1.93 -47.71
CA GLY A 397 17.67 2.70 -46.91
C GLY A 397 17.13 3.07 -45.53
N GLU A 398 15.86 3.50 -45.48
CA GLU A 398 15.17 3.88 -44.24
C GLU A 398 14.97 2.67 -43.32
N PHE A 399 14.62 1.50 -43.88
CA PHE A 399 14.53 0.26 -43.09
C PHE A 399 15.88 -0.17 -42.49
N LYS A 400 16.98 0.04 -43.22
CA LYS A 400 18.33 -0.22 -42.69
C LYS A 400 18.68 0.75 -41.57
N GLU A 401 18.34 2.02 -41.70
CA GLU A 401 18.52 3.02 -40.64
C GLU A 401 17.65 2.69 -39.41
N ALA A 402 16.39 2.32 -39.62
CA ALA A 402 15.49 1.89 -38.56
C ALA A 402 16.02 0.65 -37.83
N ALA A 403 16.52 -0.36 -38.54
CA ALA A 403 17.11 -1.55 -37.91
C ALA A 403 18.31 -1.19 -37.01
N ASN A 404 19.16 -0.26 -37.44
CA ASN A 404 20.29 0.23 -36.64
C ASN A 404 19.85 1.08 -35.44
N GLY A 405 18.77 1.87 -35.59
CA GLY A 405 18.20 2.71 -34.53
C GLY A 405 17.33 1.95 -33.51
N PHE A 406 16.91 0.73 -33.85
CA PHE A 406 15.92 -0.03 -33.08
C PHE A 406 16.33 -0.31 -31.63
N LYS A 407 17.61 -0.62 -31.40
CA LYS A 407 18.14 -0.81 -30.04
C LYS A 407 17.97 0.45 -29.19
N ASN A 408 18.35 1.60 -29.74
CA ASN A 408 18.21 2.87 -29.04
C ASN A 408 16.74 3.20 -28.77
N TYR A 409 15.85 2.89 -29.71
CA TYR A 409 14.41 3.03 -29.50
C TYR A 409 13.92 2.18 -28.31
N LEU A 410 14.29 0.90 -28.24
CA LEU A 410 13.93 0.02 -27.12
C LEU A 410 14.42 0.54 -25.76
N ASP A 411 15.62 1.14 -25.72
CA ASP A 411 16.22 1.61 -24.47
C ASP A 411 15.74 2.98 -24.01
N THR A 412 15.34 3.87 -24.93
CA THR A 412 15.10 5.29 -24.61
C THR A 412 13.69 5.80 -24.91
N GLN A 413 12.94 5.12 -25.78
CA GLN A 413 11.68 5.66 -26.30
C GLN A 413 10.54 4.63 -26.38
N TYR A 414 10.80 3.35 -26.12
CA TYR A 414 9.76 2.34 -26.13
C TYR A 414 8.75 2.59 -25.01
N ASN A 415 7.54 2.92 -25.41
CA ASN A 415 6.38 2.99 -24.54
C ASN A 415 5.25 2.17 -25.18
N PRO A 416 4.81 1.07 -24.54
CA PRO A 416 3.74 0.23 -25.07
C PRO A 416 2.40 0.97 -25.22
N ASP A 417 2.19 2.11 -24.56
CA ASP A 417 0.97 2.91 -24.68
C ASP A 417 0.87 3.65 -26.03
N TYR A 418 2.01 3.85 -26.71
CA TYR A 418 2.08 4.53 -28.01
C TYR A 418 2.39 3.57 -29.16
N GLY A 419 2.39 2.26 -28.91
CA GLY A 419 2.80 1.26 -29.89
C GLY A 419 2.31 -0.15 -29.58
N ALA A 420 3.02 -1.17 -30.07
CA ALA A 420 2.67 -2.55 -29.78
C ALA A 420 2.73 -2.85 -28.27
N HIS A 421 1.61 -3.28 -27.68
CA HIS A 421 1.54 -3.76 -26.29
C HIS A 421 2.28 -5.10 -26.13
N VAL A 422 3.60 -5.04 -25.93
CA VAL A 422 4.48 -6.20 -25.73
C VAL A 422 5.34 -5.93 -24.49
N PRO A 423 5.19 -6.71 -23.40
CA PRO A 423 6.06 -6.52 -22.23
C PRO A 423 7.53 -6.75 -22.59
N VAL A 424 8.41 -5.89 -22.08
CA VAL A 424 9.86 -6.00 -22.30
C VAL A 424 10.55 -6.22 -20.96
N HIS A 425 11.13 -7.39 -20.76
CA HIS A 425 11.89 -7.76 -19.55
C HIS A 425 13.39 -7.78 -19.82
N ALA A 426 14.21 -7.72 -18.77
CA ALA A 426 15.67 -7.74 -18.93
C ALA A 426 16.16 -9.07 -19.53
N SER A 427 15.61 -10.19 -19.06
CA SER A 427 15.89 -11.55 -19.54
C SER A 427 14.77 -12.50 -19.14
N GLU A 428 14.76 -13.72 -19.67
CA GLU A 428 13.84 -14.77 -19.21
C GLU A 428 14.04 -15.06 -17.71
N GLY A 429 15.30 -15.15 -17.26
CA GLY A 429 15.60 -15.34 -15.84
C GLY A 429 15.09 -14.21 -14.94
N ASP A 430 14.98 -12.99 -15.46
CA ASP A 430 14.38 -11.85 -14.74
C ASP A 430 12.87 -12.03 -14.56
N LEU A 431 12.16 -12.46 -15.60
CA LEU A 431 10.73 -12.77 -15.51
C LEU A 431 10.46 -13.88 -14.49
N TYR A 432 11.23 -14.98 -14.51
CA TYR A 432 11.07 -16.05 -13.51
C TYR A 432 11.40 -15.60 -12.09
N LYS A 433 12.35 -14.68 -11.92
CA LYS A 433 12.57 -14.04 -10.61
C LYS A 433 11.31 -13.27 -10.20
N GLN A 434 10.74 -12.43 -11.06
CA GLN A 434 9.49 -11.73 -10.76
C GLN A 434 8.33 -12.68 -10.45
N VAL A 435 8.27 -13.86 -11.10
CA VAL A 435 7.29 -14.92 -10.75
C VAL A 435 7.49 -15.41 -9.34
N VAL A 436 8.73 -15.78 -8.96
CA VAL A 436 9.06 -16.16 -7.59
C VAL A 436 8.65 -15.06 -6.61
N VAL A 437 8.84 -13.79 -6.97
CA VAL A 437 8.43 -12.66 -6.14
C VAL A 437 6.93 -12.56 -5.98
N SER A 438 6.19 -12.53 -7.08
CA SER A 438 4.72 -12.41 -7.07
C SER A 438 4.04 -13.56 -6.33
N MET A 439 4.69 -14.72 -6.31
CA MET A 439 4.23 -15.94 -5.66
C MET A 439 4.70 -16.07 -4.22
N GLN A 440 5.48 -15.13 -3.68
CA GLN A 440 5.78 -15.12 -2.27
C GLN A 440 4.54 -14.75 -1.46
N LYS A 441 4.30 -15.50 -0.38
CA LYS A 441 3.26 -15.19 0.60
C LYS A 441 3.65 -13.89 1.33
N GLU A 442 3.22 -12.75 0.80
CA GLU A 442 3.35 -11.50 1.52
C GLU A 442 2.43 -11.52 2.74
N THR A 443 3.02 -11.62 3.93
CA THR A 443 2.27 -11.42 5.16
C THR A 443 2.06 -9.92 5.31
N VAL A 444 0.82 -9.45 5.42
CA VAL A 444 0.50 -8.05 5.72
C VAL A 444 0.91 -7.77 7.17
N THR A 445 2.20 -7.53 7.41
CA THR A 445 2.71 -7.14 8.73
C THR A 445 2.57 -5.64 8.90
N SER A 446 1.33 -5.17 8.96
CA SER A 446 1.05 -3.77 9.26
C SER A 446 1.03 -3.48 10.76
N LYS A 447 1.15 -4.48 11.64
CA LYS A 447 0.97 -4.26 13.08
C LYS A 447 2.29 -3.97 13.78
N VAL A 448 2.35 -2.80 14.42
CA VAL A 448 3.43 -2.36 15.31
C VAL A 448 3.00 -2.64 16.74
N LEU A 449 3.78 -3.43 17.47
CA LEU A 449 3.72 -3.53 18.91
C LEU A 449 4.73 -2.54 19.50
N SER A 450 4.40 -1.83 20.56
CA SER A 450 5.30 -0.90 21.22
C SER A 450 5.12 -0.94 22.73
N SER A 451 6.18 -0.61 23.45
CA SER A 451 6.28 -0.43 24.89
C SER A 451 6.95 0.93 25.15
N ASN A 452 7.22 1.26 26.41
CA ASN A 452 7.91 2.50 26.76
C ASN A 452 9.33 2.56 26.17
N ASP A 453 10.02 1.43 26.15
CA ASP A 453 11.45 1.38 25.80
C ASP A 453 11.73 0.69 24.46
N ASP A 454 10.73 0.04 23.85
CA ASP A 454 10.92 -0.79 22.66
C ASP A 454 9.70 -0.76 21.72
N SER A 455 9.93 -0.78 20.42
CA SER A 455 8.89 -0.89 19.39
C SER A 455 9.24 -2.03 18.46
N GLN A 456 8.41 -3.08 18.45
CA GLN A 456 8.59 -4.29 17.66
C GLN A 456 7.50 -4.41 16.60
N LEU A 457 7.87 -4.51 15.34
CA LEU A 457 6.98 -5.09 14.32
C LEU A 457 6.84 -6.59 14.62
N MET A 458 5.61 -7.14 14.55
CA MET A 458 5.40 -8.57 14.84
C MET A 458 6.29 -9.47 13.94
N GLU A 459 7.00 -10.42 14.57
CA GLU A 459 8.05 -11.26 13.97
C GLU A 459 7.52 -12.34 13.00
N LEU A 460 8.37 -12.73 12.03
CA LEU A 460 8.12 -13.63 10.90
C LEU A 460 8.65 -15.05 11.16
N ASP A 461 8.30 -15.98 10.26
CA ASP A 461 8.53 -17.41 10.42
C ASP A 461 10.02 -17.79 10.63
N PRO A 462 10.34 -18.64 11.63
CA PRO A 462 11.71 -19.00 12.01
C PRO A 462 12.43 -19.93 11.02
N THR A 463 11.79 -20.40 9.96
CA THR A 463 12.41 -21.18 8.87
C THR A 463 12.80 -20.33 7.65
N THR A 464 12.17 -19.17 7.45
CA THR A 464 12.44 -18.29 6.28
C THR A 464 12.91 -16.89 6.66
N GLY A 465 12.66 -16.44 7.88
CA GLY A 465 13.24 -15.25 8.50
C GLY A 465 12.95 -13.89 7.82
N LYS A 466 12.05 -13.78 6.82
CA LYS A 466 11.73 -12.53 6.11
C LYS A 466 10.32 -12.53 5.47
N PRO A 467 9.70 -11.36 5.17
CA PRO A 467 8.77 -11.24 4.05
C PRO A 467 9.59 -11.14 2.75
N LEU A 468 9.09 -11.65 1.63
CA LEU A 468 9.83 -11.70 0.36
C LEU A 468 8.94 -11.08 -0.74
N HIS A 469 9.36 -10.33 -1.79
CA HIS A 469 10.36 -9.26 -2.05
C HIS A 469 10.40 -8.95 -3.57
N THR A 470 10.12 -7.73 -4.08
CA THR A 470 11.03 -6.92 -4.98
C THR A 470 10.34 -5.60 -5.40
N CYS A 471 11.04 -4.52 -5.75
CA CYS A 471 11.88 -3.56 -4.98
C CYS A 471 12.59 -2.54 -5.89
N ASP A 472 12.48 -2.62 -7.22
CA ASP A 472 13.42 -1.92 -8.11
C ASP A 472 13.22 -0.39 -8.23
N ASP A 473 12.04 0.16 -7.93
CA ASP A 473 11.80 1.62 -7.94
C ASP A 473 12.34 2.36 -6.69
N ALA A 474 12.65 1.63 -5.62
CA ALA A 474 13.12 2.22 -4.36
C ALA A 474 14.62 2.57 -4.40
N PHE A 475 15.41 1.85 -5.20
CA PHE A 475 16.87 1.92 -5.20
C PHE A 475 17.42 3.26 -5.75
N ASP A 476 16.80 3.81 -6.81
CA ASP A 476 17.25 5.08 -7.40
C ASP A 476 16.84 6.32 -6.58
N ARG A 477 15.80 6.19 -5.76
CA ARG A 477 15.39 7.23 -4.79
C ARG A 477 16.32 7.23 -3.57
N VAL A 478 16.78 6.05 -3.14
CA VAL A 478 17.76 5.87 -2.07
C VAL A 478 19.17 6.33 -2.46
N LYS A 479 19.62 6.11 -3.71
CA LYS A 479 20.90 6.66 -4.22
C LYS A 479 21.01 8.18 -4.13
N LYS A 480 19.89 8.91 -4.31
CA LYS A 480 19.86 10.38 -4.17
C LYS A 480 20.08 10.84 -2.73
N VAL A 481 19.58 10.07 -1.76
CA VAL A 481 19.71 10.35 -0.32
C VAL A 481 21.11 9.97 0.18
N ILE A 482 21.66 8.84 -0.28
CA ILE A 482 23.04 8.40 -0.01
C ILE A 482 24.07 9.44 -0.50
N ASN A 483 23.87 10.04 -1.68
CA ASN A 483 24.75 11.08 -2.21
C ASN A 483 24.75 12.40 -1.41
N ILE A 484 23.71 12.65 -0.61
CA ILE A 484 23.60 13.83 0.26
C ILE A 484 24.34 13.59 1.58
N ILE A 485 24.28 12.35 2.11
CA ILE A 485 24.91 11.93 3.36
C ILE A 485 26.43 11.72 3.19
N GLY A 486 26.88 11.19 2.05
CA GLY A 486 28.29 10.93 1.73
C GLY A 486 29.21 12.17 1.65
N LYS A 487 28.70 13.37 1.91
CA LYS A 487 29.48 14.63 1.96
C LYS A 487 29.96 15.01 3.37
N ASN A 488 29.65 14.24 4.40
CA ASN A 488 29.94 14.60 5.79
C ASN A 488 31.10 13.77 6.37
N GLN A 489 32.25 14.41 6.65
CA GLN A 489 33.53 13.76 6.93
C GLN A 489 33.74 13.30 8.40
N ASN A 490 32.72 13.36 9.27
CA ASN A 490 32.90 13.20 10.72
C ASN A 490 32.41 11.89 11.33
N ILE A 491 32.17 10.84 10.53
CA ILE A 491 31.67 9.56 11.04
C ILE A 491 32.80 8.53 10.96
N ASN A 492 33.27 8.06 12.12
CA ASN A 492 34.18 6.93 12.22
C ASN A 492 33.73 6.03 13.38
N LEU A 493 33.40 4.79 13.08
CA LEU A 493 32.93 3.79 14.06
C LEU A 493 33.60 2.46 13.76
N VAL A 494 34.21 1.89 14.80
CA VAL A 494 34.57 0.46 14.88
C VAL A 494 33.93 -0.06 16.16
N VAL A 495 33.19 -1.16 16.05
CA VAL A 495 32.82 -1.99 17.19
C VAL A 495 33.26 -3.41 16.90
N GLU A 496 34.17 -3.91 17.74
CA GLU A 496 34.74 -5.24 17.69
C GLU A 496 33.86 -6.27 18.42
N HIS A 497 33.53 -7.34 17.70
CA HIS A 497 33.88 -8.73 18.01
C HIS A 497 33.16 -9.51 19.13
N SER A 498 31.94 -9.15 19.51
CA SER A 498 31.04 -10.12 20.18
C SER A 498 29.66 -10.22 19.53
N VAL A 499 29.51 -9.58 18.36
CA VAL A 499 28.39 -9.69 17.42
C VAL A 499 28.68 -10.74 16.32
N ASP A 500 29.82 -11.44 16.42
CA ASP A 500 30.37 -12.30 15.36
C ASP A 500 29.58 -13.60 15.07
N THR A 501 28.41 -13.83 15.66
CA THR A 501 27.58 -15.00 15.32
C THR A 501 26.12 -14.72 15.02
N PHE A 502 25.71 -13.46 14.87
CA PHE A 502 24.39 -13.14 14.29
C PHE A 502 24.49 -11.88 13.42
N ASN A 503 24.53 -12.09 12.09
CA ASN A 503 24.78 -11.04 11.11
C ASN A 503 23.46 -10.46 10.59
N GLN A 504 23.15 -9.28 11.14
CA GLN A 504 21.99 -8.42 10.93
C GLN A 504 22.20 -7.38 9.80
N SER A 505 23.26 -7.48 9.02
CA SER A 505 23.71 -6.43 8.11
C SER A 505 23.27 -6.81 6.69
N SER A 506 22.39 -6.12 5.97
CA SER A 506 22.79 -4.84 5.37
C SER A 506 21.66 -4.06 4.65
N VAL A 507 20.37 -4.23 4.94
CA VAL A 507 19.31 -3.36 4.32
C VAL A 507 18.16 -2.94 5.26
N MET A 508 18.01 -3.53 6.45
CA MET A 508 17.06 -3.04 7.47
C MET A 508 17.72 -2.48 8.74
N SER A 509 19.06 -2.43 8.77
CA SER A 509 19.79 -1.81 9.87
C SER A 509 19.62 -0.28 9.80
N GLU A 510 19.83 0.37 8.65
CA GLU A 510 19.89 1.84 8.60
C GLU A 510 18.54 2.56 8.77
N PHE A 511 17.39 2.05 8.31
CA PHE A 511 16.10 2.71 8.60
C PHE A 511 15.63 2.44 10.04
N ASN A 512 15.76 1.22 10.54
CA ASN A 512 15.39 0.88 11.91
C ASN A 512 16.34 1.51 12.93
N GLU A 513 17.64 1.54 12.67
CA GLU A 513 18.61 2.27 13.49
C GLU A 513 18.49 3.77 13.31
N SER A 514 18.22 4.33 12.13
CA SER A 514 18.03 5.78 11.99
C SER A 514 16.71 6.27 12.57
N PHE A 515 15.63 5.48 12.47
CA PHE A 515 14.34 5.79 13.10
C PHE A 515 14.42 5.61 14.61
N ALA A 516 14.98 4.49 15.10
CA ALA A 516 15.21 4.27 16.52
C ALA A 516 16.23 5.26 17.10
N ALA A 517 17.31 5.61 16.40
CA ALA A 517 18.30 6.61 16.83
C ALA A 517 17.79 8.05 16.70
N ALA A 518 16.93 8.37 15.73
CA ALA A 518 16.24 9.66 15.69
C ALA A 518 15.22 9.78 16.83
N MET A 519 14.53 8.68 17.17
CA MET A 519 13.63 8.61 18.32
C MET A 519 14.38 8.67 19.65
N LEU A 520 15.54 8.01 19.76
CA LEU A 520 16.42 8.07 20.92
C LEU A 520 17.12 9.43 21.05
N GLU A 521 17.60 10.05 19.96
CA GLU A 521 18.22 11.39 20.00
C GLU A 521 17.18 12.48 20.24
N SER A 522 15.95 12.32 19.74
CA SER A 522 14.80 13.16 20.11
C SER A 522 14.50 13.05 21.60
N ALA A 523 14.44 11.82 22.14
CA ALA A 523 14.29 11.57 23.58
C ALA A 523 15.47 12.12 24.40
N ARG A 524 16.71 12.05 23.88
CA ARG A 524 17.92 12.57 24.52
C ARG A 524 17.99 14.09 24.49
N LEU A 525 17.56 14.74 23.41
CA LEU A 525 17.45 16.20 23.28
C LEU A 525 16.32 16.75 24.17
N LEU A 526 15.18 16.06 24.27
CA LEU A 526 14.09 16.40 25.19
C LEU A 526 14.49 16.21 26.65
N LYS A 527 15.23 15.14 26.96
CA LYS A 527 15.79 14.87 28.29
C LYS A 527 16.88 15.86 28.67
N ALA A 528 17.83 16.16 27.78
CA ALA A 528 18.86 17.17 27.98
C ALA A 528 18.26 18.60 28.07
N ALA A 529 17.19 18.90 27.33
CA ALA A 529 16.45 20.16 27.46
C ALA A 529 15.71 20.28 28.81
N ARG A 530 15.17 19.17 29.34
CA ARG A 530 14.55 19.08 30.68
C ARG A 530 15.59 19.15 31.80
N GLU A 531 16.75 18.51 31.63
CA GLU A 531 17.84 18.46 32.62
C GLU A 531 18.69 19.74 32.65
N ALA A 532 18.77 20.47 31.53
CA ALA A 532 19.47 21.77 31.43
C ALA A 532 18.69 22.96 32.03
N GLN A 533 17.49 22.77 32.60
CA GLN A 533 16.69 23.84 33.22
C GLN A 533 16.52 23.68 34.74
N VAL A 534 17.62 23.85 35.49
CA VAL A 534 17.58 24.69 36.71
C VAL A 534 18.11 26.07 36.32
N ILE A 535 17.37 26.79 35.49
CA ILE A 535 17.48 28.24 35.39
C ILE A 535 16.07 28.78 35.27
N VAL A 536 15.68 29.59 36.25
CA VAL A 536 14.51 30.47 36.16
C VAL A 536 14.67 31.34 34.91
N VAL A 537 13.93 31.05 33.85
CA VAL A 537 13.74 32.00 32.74
C VAL A 537 12.46 32.77 33.03
N LYS A 538 12.64 33.95 33.67
CA LYS A 538 11.74 35.07 33.42
C LYS A 538 11.67 35.27 31.90
N PRO A 539 10.49 35.56 31.32
CA PRO A 539 10.36 35.76 29.89
C PRO A 539 11.33 36.86 29.45
N LEU A 540 12.34 36.49 28.65
CA LEU A 540 13.09 37.47 27.89
C LEU A 540 12.27 37.82 26.65
N PRO A 541 12.22 39.11 26.27
CA PRO A 541 11.39 39.58 25.18
C PRO A 541 11.86 38.94 23.88
N ILE A 542 10.89 38.58 23.04
CA ILE A 542 11.10 38.10 21.68
C ILE A 542 11.97 39.14 20.97
N ASP A 543 13.22 38.79 20.65
CA ASP A 543 14.02 39.53 19.69
C ASP A 543 13.49 39.18 18.30
N ASN A 544 12.82 40.15 17.68
CA ASN A 544 12.19 40.02 16.36
C ASN A 544 13.21 39.91 15.22
N GLY A 545 14.53 39.92 15.48
CA GLY A 545 15.57 39.92 14.46
C GLY A 545 15.45 38.82 13.39
N ALA A 546 15.00 37.60 13.73
CA ALA A 546 14.82 36.53 12.74
C ALA A 546 13.58 36.73 11.86
N VAL A 547 12.50 37.31 12.43
CA VAL A 547 11.29 37.68 11.70
C VAL A 547 11.56 38.88 10.81
N ASP A 548 12.26 39.90 11.33
CA ASP A 548 12.65 41.08 10.56
C ASP A 548 13.62 40.72 9.42
N HIS A 549 14.49 39.73 9.60
CA HIS A 549 15.35 39.21 8.53
C HIS A 549 14.55 38.45 7.46
N LEU A 550 13.55 37.65 7.86
CA LEU A 550 12.63 36.96 6.93
C LEU A 550 11.72 37.93 6.17
N HIS A 551 11.24 38.98 6.82
CA HIS A 551 10.48 40.06 6.19
C HIS A 551 11.37 40.87 5.23
N SER A 552 12.62 41.18 5.62
CA SER A 552 13.59 41.83 4.74
C SER A 552 13.92 40.99 3.50
N LEU A 553 14.09 39.68 3.65
CA LEU A 553 14.30 38.74 2.53
C LEU A 553 13.08 38.65 1.61
N LYS A 554 11.87 38.65 2.19
CA LYS A 554 10.61 38.67 1.44
C LYS A 554 10.45 39.97 0.64
N ASP A 555 10.79 41.12 1.22
CA ASP A 555 10.74 42.41 0.55
C ASP A 555 11.81 42.55 -0.55
N GLN A 556 13.00 41.96 -0.34
CA GLN A 556 14.04 41.88 -1.38
C GLN A 556 13.61 40.98 -2.56
N LEU A 557 13.00 39.83 -2.28
CA LEU A 557 12.43 38.94 -3.31
C LEU A 557 11.26 39.59 -4.05
N GLY A 558 10.44 40.39 -3.36
CA GLY A 558 9.39 41.21 -3.97
C GLY A 558 9.96 42.22 -4.96
N LYS A 559 11.00 42.97 -4.57
CA LYS A 559 11.68 43.92 -5.47
C LYS A 559 12.32 43.25 -6.67
N ILE A 560 12.98 42.10 -6.50
CA ILE A 560 13.57 41.36 -7.63
C ILE A 560 12.50 40.90 -8.63
N LYS A 561 11.32 40.52 -8.13
CA LYS A 561 10.18 40.13 -8.97
C LYS A 561 9.58 41.31 -9.72
N ASP A 562 9.46 42.46 -9.06
CA ASP A 562 8.92 43.68 -9.67
C ASP A 562 9.92 44.28 -10.69
N ASP A 563 11.22 44.24 -10.41
CA ASP A 563 12.28 44.64 -11.35
C ASP A 563 12.34 43.70 -12.56
N ALA A 564 12.18 42.38 -12.36
CA ALA A 564 12.11 41.41 -13.46
C ALA A 564 10.87 41.62 -14.34
N ASN A 565 9.74 42.01 -13.77
CA ASN A 565 8.54 42.35 -14.54
C ASN A 565 8.67 43.70 -15.27
N ALA A 566 9.35 44.68 -14.67
CA ALA A 566 9.64 45.97 -15.31
C ALA A 566 10.59 45.85 -16.52
N VAL A 567 11.53 44.89 -16.51
CA VAL A 567 12.41 44.59 -17.66
C VAL A 567 11.63 43.93 -18.81
N VAL A 568 10.56 43.17 -18.52
CA VAL A 568 9.70 42.57 -19.54
C VAL A 568 8.78 43.62 -20.17
N GLU A 569 8.32 44.62 -19.43
CA GLU A 569 7.50 45.72 -19.97
C GLU A 569 8.31 46.79 -20.73
N GLN A 570 9.60 46.98 -20.43
CA GLN A 570 10.48 47.91 -21.18
C GLN A 570 10.93 47.40 -22.56
N HIS A 571 10.75 46.11 -22.87
CA HIS A 571 11.01 45.55 -24.21
C HIS A 571 9.75 45.43 -25.08
N GLY A 572 8.59 45.90 -24.59
CA GLY A 572 7.30 45.80 -25.29
C GLY A 572 6.82 47.06 -26.02
N ASN A 573 7.52 48.20 -25.95
CA ASN A 573 7.14 49.43 -26.63
C ASN A 573 8.37 50.16 -27.21
N GLY A 574 8.55 50.04 -28.52
CA GLY A 574 9.54 50.76 -29.32
C GLY A 574 9.20 50.57 -30.79
N ASP A 575 8.67 51.63 -31.38
CA ASP A 575 8.00 51.74 -32.68
C ASP A 575 8.83 51.34 -33.91
N ASP A 576 8.05 50.95 -34.95
CA ASP A 576 8.20 51.21 -36.39
C ASP A 576 9.52 51.80 -36.92
N GLU A 577 10.03 51.21 -38.01
CA GLU A 577 10.31 51.96 -39.23
C GLU A 577 10.43 51.04 -40.46
N HIS A 578 9.44 51.13 -41.36
CA HIS A 578 9.61 50.80 -42.78
C HIS A 578 10.69 51.71 -43.41
N PRO A 579 11.41 51.28 -44.45
CA PRO A 579 11.01 51.73 -45.79
C PRO A 579 11.24 50.73 -46.94
N ASN A 580 10.31 50.78 -47.90
CA ASN A 580 10.46 50.71 -49.36
C ASN A 580 11.71 50.00 -49.92
N VAL A 581 11.51 48.86 -50.60
CA VAL A 581 11.44 48.69 -52.08
C VAL A 581 10.95 47.28 -52.36
#